data_AF-D2VAF8-F1
#
_entry.id   AF-D2VAF8-F1
#
_cell.length_a   1.000
_cell.length_b   1.000
_cell.length_c   1.000
_cell.angle_alpha   90.00
_cell.angle_beta   90.00
_cell.angle_gamma   90.00
#
_symmetry.space_group_name_H-M   'P 1'
#
loop_
_entity.id
_entity.type
_entity.pdbx_description
1 polymer ?
#
loop_
_entity_poly.entity_id
_entity_poly.type
_entity_poly.pdbx_seq_one_letter_code
_entity_poly.pdbx_strand_id
1 'polypeptide(L)'
;MCAELSYLDPTLVKADEIYAVMKALDRTVISWNCYWEFLLLGHVSLIFLNTTKAVGAVSTRKYKIMRYLIIGFLIVLFIIICVLTVILFVAGGLIAGYGNTPVMNNLILAVFLISALTFFVLSICILCLLHMTGSILLKSLHQGHARAKALQNNAQLTNPSINQNNNSEITQQTQQEKSEKIETPYIESKEQENSVNIKKQVLKKAWAILIVATVCLVIQFIGFFFIPLSMIDKNLMLVYFVTYDVTIVVIVSLFIGIHRPLKEVQRVFRRNSISSNGTSSTKRKQTNKIGAKVDESQELHTAPSNIQENTV
;
A
#
# COMPACT_ATOMS: atom_id res chain seq x y z
N MET A 1 14.19 2.74 -34.74
CA MET A 1 15.64 2.60 -34.94
C MET A 1 16.03 1.31 -35.66
N CYS A 2 15.67 0.10 -35.21
CA CYS A 2 16.12 -1.13 -35.90
C CYS A 2 15.53 -1.35 -37.31
N ALA A 3 14.32 -0.85 -37.58
CA ALA A 3 13.68 -0.98 -38.88
C ALA A 3 14.39 -0.17 -39.99
N GLU A 4 15.19 0.83 -39.64
CA GLU A 4 15.98 1.60 -40.60
C GLU A 4 17.34 0.94 -40.87
N LEU A 5 17.90 0.20 -39.90
CA LEU A 5 19.20 -0.46 -40.03
C LEU A 5 19.17 -1.64 -41.02
N SER A 6 18.05 -2.37 -41.11
CA SER A 6 17.86 -3.47 -42.06
C SER A 6 17.63 -3.00 -43.51
N TYR A 7 17.44 -1.71 -43.74
CA TYR A 7 17.27 -1.15 -45.09
C TYR A 7 18.61 -0.84 -45.79
N LEU A 8 19.72 -0.84 -45.06
CA LEU A 8 21.01 -0.32 -45.53
C LEU A 8 22.05 -1.38 -45.97
N ASP A 9 21.87 -2.67 -45.66
CA ASP A 9 22.90 -3.69 -45.96
C ASP A 9 22.30 -5.06 -46.39
N PRO A 10 22.73 -5.64 -47.53
CA PRO A 10 22.28 -6.93 -48.05
C PRO A 10 22.83 -8.16 -47.30
N THR A 11 23.54 -8.01 -46.18
CA THR A 11 23.75 -9.09 -45.18
C THR A 11 22.46 -9.42 -44.39
N LEU A 12 21.33 -9.49 -45.11
CA LEU A 12 19.94 -9.55 -44.63
C LEU A 12 19.68 -10.63 -43.55
N VAL A 13 20.35 -11.77 -43.66
CA VAL A 13 20.21 -12.89 -42.71
C VAL A 13 20.69 -12.49 -41.32
N LYS A 14 21.83 -11.80 -41.22
CA LYS A 14 22.35 -11.30 -39.93
C LYS A 14 21.47 -10.18 -39.37
N ALA A 15 20.89 -9.35 -40.23
CA ALA A 15 19.98 -8.30 -39.81
C ALA A 15 18.69 -8.85 -39.19
N ASP A 16 18.13 -9.92 -39.75
CA ASP A 16 16.94 -10.59 -39.22
C ASP A 16 17.20 -11.28 -37.87
N GLU A 17 18.36 -11.93 -37.73
CA GLU A 17 18.81 -12.52 -36.46
C GLU A 17 18.95 -11.46 -35.36
N ILE A 18 19.68 -10.38 -35.65
CA ILE A 18 19.88 -9.27 -34.71
C ILE A 18 18.53 -8.64 -34.35
N TYR A 19 17.65 -8.44 -35.33
CA TYR A 19 16.32 -7.90 -35.09
C TYR A 19 15.46 -8.79 -34.19
N ALA A 20 15.48 -10.11 -34.39
CA ALA A 20 14.76 -11.06 -33.56
C ALA A 20 15.24 -11.03 -32.10
N VAL A 21 16.56 -11.01 -31.89
CA VAL A 21 17.17 -10.91 -30.54
C VAL A 21 16.83 -9.57 -29.88
N MET A 22 16.95 -8.46 -30.61
CA MET A 22 16.62 -7.13 -30.10
C MET A 22 15.14 -7.06 -29.68
N LYS A 23 14.25 -7.67 -30.46
CA LYS A 23 12.81 -7.72 -30.16
C LYS A 23 12.51 -8.60 -28.93
N ALA A 24 13.27 -9.67 -28.71
CA ALA A 24 13.16 -10.48 -27.51
C ALA A 24 13.60 -9.70 -26.26
N LEU A 25 14.73 -8.98 -26.34
CA LEU A 25 15.23 -8.13 -25.27
C LEU A 25 14.24 -7.02 -24.90
N ASP A 26 13.69 -6.34 -25.89
CA ASP A 26 12.68 -5.28 -25.69
C ASP A 26 11.47 -5.81 -24.90
N ARG A 27 10.95 -6.98 -25.28
CA ARG A 27 9.83 -7.66 -24.57
C ARG A 27 10.20 -8.07 -23.13
N THR A 28 11.44 -8.49 -22.91
CA THR A 28 11.94 -8.79 -21.56
C THR A 28 11.98 -7.53 -20.70
N VAL A 29 12.48 -6.41 -21.24
CA VAL A 29 12.51 -5.12 -20.54
C VAL A 29 11.10 -4.67 -20.19
N ILE A 30 10.17 -4.75 -21.14
CA ILE A 30 8.75 -4.45 -20.91
C ILE A 30 8.17 -5.32 -19.77
N SER A 31 8.45 -6.62 -19.78
CA SER A 31 7.96 -7.55 -18.75
C SER A 31 8.49 -7.19 -17.36
N TRP A 32 9.77 -6.81 -17.27
CA TRP A 32 10.39 -6.33 -16.04
C TRP A 32 9.85 -4.98 -15.57
N ASN A 33 9.60 -4.05 -16.49
CA ASN A 33 9.00 -2.76 -16.14
C ASN A 33 7.57 -2.93 -15.62
N CYS A 34 6.78 -3.82 -16.24
CA CYS A 34 5.46 -4.17 -15.75
C CYS A 34 5.52 -4.81 -14.33
N TYR A 35 6.52 -5.63 -14.06
CA TYR A 35 6.76 -6.14 -12.70
C TYR A 35 7.05 -5.02 -11.70
N TRP A 36 7.86 -4.03 -12.06
CA TRP A 36 8.11 -2.85 -11.23
C TRP A 36 6.84 -2.05 -10.92
N GLU A 37 5.95 -1.88 -11.89
CA GLU A 37 4.65 -1.23 -11.67
C GLU A 37 3.79 -2.01 -10.67
N PHE A 38 3.71 -3.33 -10.80
CA PHE A 38 3.00 -4.17 -9.82
C PHE A 38 3.64 -4.11 -8.44
N LEU A 39 4.97 -4.04 -8.34
CA LEU A 39 5.67 -3.83 -7.08
C LEU A 39 5.29 -2.48 -6.45
N LEU A 40 5.21 -1.41 -7.25
CA LEU A 40 4.78 -0.09 -6.77
C LEU A 40 3.33 -0.12 -6.27
N LEU A 41 2.41 -0.74 -7.01
CA LEU A 41 1.01 -0.90 -6.60
C LEU A 41 0.86 -1.77 -5.34
N GLY A 42 1.64 -2.86 -5.24
CA GLY A 42 1.71 -3.70 -4.06
C GLY A 42 2.27 -2.95 -2.85
N HIS A 43 3.29 -2.10 -3.06
CA HIS A 43 3.85 -1.24 -2.03
C HIS A 43 2.83 -0.21 -1.52
N VAL A 44 2.10 0.45 -2.43
CA VAL A 44 1.02 1.37 -2.06
C VAL A 44 -0.06 0.65 -1.24
N SER A 45 -0.44 -0.56 -1.65
CA SER A 45 -1.40 -1.41 -0.91
C SER A 45 -0.89 -1.74 0.50
N LEU A 46 0.41 -2.02 0.66
CA LEU A 46 1.05 -2.24 1.96
C LEU A 46 1.07 -0.97 2.82
N ILE A 47 1.36 0.20 2.24
CA ILE A 47 1.30 1.48 2.96
C ILE A 47 -0.12 1.73 3.45
N PHE A 48 -1.13 1.52 2.61
CA PHE A 48 -2.53 1.64 3.02
C PHE A 48 -2.85 0.67 4.15
N LEU A 49 -2.46 -0.60 4.04
CA LEU A 49 -2.68 -1.59 5.09
C LEU A 49 -1.99 -1.21 6.42
N ASN A 50 -0.75 -0.74 6.38
CA ASN A 50 -0.04 -0.25 7.58
C ASN A 50 -0.74 0.97 8.20
N THR A 51 -1.26 1.86 7.36
CA THR A 51 -2.02 3.02 7.80
C THR A 51 -3.32 2.59 8.47
N THR A 52 -4.06 1.62 7.91
CA THR A 52 -5.28 1.09 8.55
C THR A 52 -5.03 0.48 9.93
N LYS A 53 -3.88 -0.19 10.10
CA LYS A 53 -3.46 -0.72 11.40
C LYS A 53 -3.12 0.40 12.38
N ALA A 54 -2.41 1.43 11.95
CA ALA A 54 -2.06 2.58 12.79
C ALA A 54 -3.31 3.34 13.29
N VAL A 55 -4.36 3.38 12.48
CA VAL A 55 -5.67 3.96 12.86
C VAL A 55 -6.46 3.03 13.80
N GLY A 56 -6.01 1.79 14.01
CA GLY A 56 -6.66 0.82 14.90
C GLY A 56 -7.97 0.23 14.35
N ALA A 57 -8.23 0.37 13.05
CA ALA A 57 -9.50 -0.06 12.46
C ALA A 57 -9.50 -1.52 12.00
N VAL A 58 -8.33 -2.12 11.82
CA VAL A 58 -8.19 -3.50 11.40
C VAL A 58 -7.62 -4.32 12.54
N SER A 59 -8.30 -5.41 12.89
CA SER A 59 -7.79 -6.38 13.87
C SER A 59 -6.42 -6.93 13.45
N THR A 60 -5.55 -7.18 14.42
CA THR A 60 -4.21 -7.75 14.23
C THR A 60 -4.22 -9.02 13.37
N ARG A 61 -5.24 -9.88 13.52
CA ARG A 61 -5.38 -11.12 12.74
C ARG A 61 -5.64 -10.81 11.26
N LYS A 62 -6.61 -9.93 10.96
CA LYS A 62 -6.94 -9.50 9.59
C LYS A 62 -5.76 -8.81 8.92
N TYR A 63 -5.03 -7.96 9.66
CA TYR A 63 -3.83 -7.30 9.16
C TYR A 63 -2.75 -8.31 8.73
N LYS A 64 -2.47 -9.32 9.57
CA LYS A 64 -1.48 -10.37 9.23
C LYS A 64 -1.89 -11.12 7.95
N ILE A 65 -3.16 -11.53 7.85
CA ILE A 65 -3.67 -12.24 6.67
C ILE A 65 -3.52 -11.40 5.41
N MET A 66 -4.00 -10.15 5.41
CA MET A 66 -3.90 -9.26 4.24
C MET A 66 -2.44 -9.00 3.85
N ARG A 67 -1.54 -8.84 4.82
CA ARG A 67 -0.12 -8.64 4.56
C ARG A 67 0.51 -9.86 3.90
N TYR A 68 0.24 -11.06 4.40
CA TYR A 68 0.73 -12.31 3.80
C TYR A 68 0.15 -12.51 2.39
N LEU A 69 -1.12 -12.16 2.17
CA LEU A 69 -1.75 -12.23 0.86
C LEU A 69 -1.01 -11.32 -0.15
N ILE A 70 -0.78 -10.05 0.18
CA ILE A 70 -0.09 -9.12 -0.72
C ILE A 70 1.35 -9.59 -0.99
N ILE A 71 2.10 -9.99 0.04
CA ILE A 71 3.49 -10.45 -0.13
C ILE A 71 3.52 -11.75 -0.95
N GLY A 72 2.65 -12.71 -0.65
CA GLY A 72 2.54 -13.96 -1.39
C GLY A 72 2.19 -13.72 -2.86
N PHE A 73 1.26 -12.81 -3.14
CA PHE A 73 0.92 -12.40 -4.51
C PHE A 73 2.14 -11.83 -5.25
N LEU A 74 2.93 -10.95 -4.62
CA LEU A 74 4.13 -10.37 -5.25
C LEU A 74 5.22 -11.42 -5.52
N ILE A 75 5.36 -12.44 -4.66
CA ILE A 75 6.30 -13.56 -4.86
C ILE A 75 5.84 -14.43 -6.04
N VAL A 76 4.55 -14.81 -6.07
CA VAL A 76 4.00 -15.59 -7.18
C VAL A 76 4.13 -14.84 -8.50
N LEU A 77 3.85 -13.53 -8.49
CA LEU A 77 4.03 -12.66 -9.64
C LEU A 77 5.48 -12.65 -10.13
N PHE A 78 6.46 -12.52 -9.22
CA PHE A 78 7.88 -12.56 -9.57
C PHE A 78 8.25 -13.87 -10.28
N ILE A 79 7.80 -15.01 -9.75
CA ILE A 79 8.06 -16.33 -10.35
C ILE A 79 7.46 -16.39 -11.76
N ILE A 80 6.21 -15.95 -11.94
CA ILE A 80 5.54 -15.93 -13.25
C ILE A 80 6.31 -15.06 -14.25
N ILE A 81 6.73 -13.85 -13.86
CA ILE A 81 7.49 -12.95 -14.74
C ILE A 81 8.85 -13.52 -15.11
N CYS A 82 9.55 -14.17 -14.18
CA CYS A 82 10.81 -14.87 -14.47
C CYS A 82 10.60 -15.99 -15.49
N VAL A 83 9.57 -16.82 -15.32
CA VAL A 83 9.23 -17.90 -16.25
C VAL A 83 8.88 -17.34 -17.64
N LEU A 84 8.02 -16.32 -17.70
CA LEU A 84 7.66 -15.64 -18.95
C LEU A 84 8.89 -15.04 -19.65
N THR A 85 9.81 -14.44 -18.89
CA THR A 85 11.05 -13.89 -19.42
C THR A 85 11.92 -14.96 -20.08
N VAL A 86 12.08 -16.11 -19.42
CA VAL A 86 12.84 -17.24 -19.98
C VAL A 86 12.17 -17.75 -21.26
N ILE A 87 10.84 -17.91 -21.26
CA ILE A 87 10.09 -18.36 -22.45
C ILE A 87 10.26 -17.38 -23.61
N LEU A 88 10.16 -16.07 -23.35
CA LEU A 88 10.35 -15.04 -24.38
C LEU A 88 11.76 -15.03 -24.95
N PHE A 89 12.77 -15.25 -24.10
CA PHE A 89 14.17 -15.32 -24.54
C PHE A 89 14.42 -16.56 -25.41
N VAL A 90 13.93 -17.73 -24.99
CA VAL A 90 14.01 -18.98 -25.76
C VAL A 90 13.28 -18.84 -27.09
N ALA A 91 12.07 -18.29 -27.10
CA ALA A 91 11.31 -18.04 -28.32
C ALA A 91 12.07 -17.07 -29.27
N GLY A 92 12.68 -16.02 -28.72
CA GLY A 92 13.55 -15.10 -29.47
C GLY A 92 14.73 -15.79 -30.13
N GLY A 93 15.46 -16.63 -29.37
CA GLY A 93 16.59 -17.38 -29.89
C GLY A 93 16.21 -18.41 -30.96
N LEU A 94 15.07 -19.08 -30.79
CA LEU A 94 14.58 -20.02 -31.80
C LEU A 94 14.22 -19.34 -33.12
N ILE A 95 13.67 -18.11 -33.08
CA ILE A 95 13.39 -17.32 -34.31
C ILE A 95 14.68 -16.99 -35.04
N ALA A 96 15.71 -16.56 -34.31
CA ALA A 96 17.00 -16.24 -34.89
C ALA A 96 17.64 -17.47 -35.53
N GLY A 97 17.56 -18.64 -34.88
CA GLY A 97 18.21 -19.86 -35.38
C GLY A 97 17.49 -20.58 -36.52
N TYR A 98 16.15 -20.60 -36.55
CA TYR A 98 15.37 -21.39 -37.51
C TYR A 98 14.71 -20.57 -38.63
N GLY A 99 14.78 -19.24 -38.55
CA GLY A 99 14.16 -18.35 -39.52
C GLY A 99 12.63 -18.27 -39.42
N ASN A 100 12.04 -17.53 -40.35
CA ASN A 100 10.63 -17.11 -40.29
C ASN A 100 9.68 -18.15 -40.92
N THR A 101 9.53 -19.30 -40.26
CA THR A 101 8.57 -20.33 -40.70
C THR A 101 7.15 -20.04 -40.17
N PRO A 102 6.08 -20.46 -40.88
CA PRO A 102 4.70 -20.23 -40.44
C PRO A 102 4.40 -20.91 -39.09
N VAL A 103 5.01 -22.06 -38.81
CA VAL A 103 4.88 -22.75 -37.52
C VAL A 103 5.46 -21.91 -36.38
N MET A 104 6.63 -21.29 -36.60
CA MET A 104 7.24 -20.40 -35.62
C MET A 104 6.41 -19.15 -35.38
N ASN A 105 5.84 -18.55 -36.43
CA ASN A 105 4.93 -17.40 -36.26
C ASN A 105 3.69 -17.72 -35.43
N ASN A 106 3.06 -18.89 -35.65
CA ASN A 106 1.92 -19.33 -34.85
C ASN A 106 2.30 -19.58 -33.39
N LEU A 107 3.48 -20.18 -33.14
CA LEU A 107 3.98 -20.41 -31.79
C LEU A 107 4.22 -19.08 -31.04
N ILE A 108 4.82 -18.10 -31.72
CA ILE A 108 5.08 -16.76 -31.16
C ILE A 108 3.77 -16.06 -30.82
N LEU A 109 2.81 -16.09 -31.74
CA LEU A 109 1.48 -15.51 -31.52
C LEU A 109 0.80 -16.16 -30.30
N ALA A 110 0.90 -17.48 -30.16
CA ALA A 110 0.34 -18.19 -29.00
C ALA A 110 1.03 -17.79 -27.69
N VAL A 111 2.37 -17.74 -27.65
CA VAL A 111 3.14 -17.29 -26.48
C VAL A 111 2.75 -15.87 -26.08
N PHE A 112 2.53 -14.99 -27.07
CA PHE A 112 2.10 -13.63 -26.83
C PHE A 112 0.69 -13.52 -26.30
N LEU A 113 -0.24 -14.27 -26.89
CA LEU A 113 -1.62 -14.28 -26.44
C LEU A 113 -1.70 -14.77 -24.98
N ILE A 114 -0.97 -15.85 -24.66
CA ILE A 114 -0.90 -16.39 -23.30
C ILE A 114 -0.26 -15.38 -22.34
N SER A 115 0.80 -14.70 -22.75
CA SER A 115 1.45 -13.66 -21.94
C SER A 115 0.48 -12.50 -21.67
N ALA A 116 -0.21 -11.99 -22.70
CA ALA A 116 -1.17 -10.91 -22.58
C ALA A 116 -2.35 -11.29 -21.66
N LEU A 117 -2.89 -12.51 -21.80
CA LEU A 117 -3.93 -13.03 -20.92
C LEU A 117 -3.45 -13.18 -19.48
N THR A 118 -2.21 -13.63 -19.28
CA THR A 118 -1.60 -13.73 -17.95
C THR A 118 -1.48 -12.36 -17.31
N PHE A 119 -0.96 -11.36 -18.04
CA PHE A 119 -0.89 -9.98 -17.56
C PHE A 119 -2.27 -9.40 -17.24
N PHE A 120 -3.29 -9.72 -18.04
CA PHE A 120 -4.67 -9.29 -17.78
C PHE A 120 -5.18 -9.85 -16.44
N VAL A 121 -5.05 -11.16 -16.23
CA VAL A 121 -5.49 -11.81 -14.98
C VAL A 121 -4.74 -11.23 -13.79
N LEU A 122 -3.43 -11.03 -13.90
CA LEU A 122 -2.60 -10.43 -12.85
C LEU A 122 -3.00 -8.98 -12.55
N SER A 123 -3.33 -8.20 -13.58
CA SER A 123 -3.82 -6.83 -13.45
C SER A 123 -5.16 -6.75 -12.72
N ILE A 124 -6.09 -7.67 -13.02
CA ILE A 124 -7.35 -7.79 -12.28
C ILE A 124 -7.07 -8.16 -10.83
N CYS A 125 -6.20 -9.14 -10.57
CA CYS A 125 -5.87 -9.58 -9.22
C CYS A 125 -5.30 -8.43 -8.39
N ILE A 126 -4.31 -7.68 -8.88
CA ILE A 126 -3.73 -6.56 -8.13
C ILE A 126 -4.78 -5.45 -7.91
N LEU A 127 -5.64 -5.20 -8.91
CA LEU A 127 -6.70 -4.20 -8.80
C LEU A 127 -7.71 -4.58 -7.72
N CYS A 128 -8.10 -5.85 -7.66
CA CYS A 128 -8.94 -6.39 -6.59
C CYS A 128 -8.28 -6.22 -5.22
N LEU A 129 -6.97 -6.50 -5.08
CA LEU A 129 -6.24 -6.30 -3.82
C LEU A 129 -6.16 -4.83 -3.41
N LEU A 130 -5.86 -3.95 -4.37
CA LEU A 130 -5.80 -2.51 -4.16
C LEU A 130 -7.18 -1.98 -3.74
N HIS A 131 -8.25 -2.40 -4.41
CA HIS A 131 -9.61 -1.99 -4.09
C HIS A 131 -10.10 -2.53 -2.75
N MET A 132 -9.75 -3.79 -2.39
CA MET A 132 -10.04 -4.36 -1.07
C MET A 132 -9.33 -3.58 0.03
N THR A 133 -8.03 -3.34 -0.10
CA THR A 133 -7.25 -2.59 0.90
C THR A 133 -7.71 -1.13 1.00
N GLY A 134 -7.98 -0.49 -0.14
CA GLY A 134 -8.53 0.86 -0.22
C GLY A 134 -9.91 0.98 0.42
N SER A 135 -10.81 0.01 0.19
CA SER A 135 -12.15 -0.01 0.78
C SER A 135 -12.10 -0.19 2.30
N ILE A 136 -11.20 -1.03 2.81
CA ILE A 136 -10.97 -1.19 4.24
C ILE A 136 -10.45 0.12 4.84
N LEU A 137 -9.51 0.79 4.17
CA LEU A 137 -9.02 2.10 4.58
C LEU A 137 -10.14 3.16 4.58
N LEU A 138 -10.98 3.19 3.57
CA LEU A 138 -12.10 4.11 3.49
C LEU A 138 -13.08 3.93 4.65
N LYS A 139 -13.50 2.68 4.92
CA LYS A 139 -14.37 2.35 6.06
C LYS A 139 -13.73 2.72 7.39
N SER A 140 -12.44 2.45 7.56
CA SER A 140 -11.70 2.78 8.79
C SER A 140 -11.68 4.27 9.10
N LEU A 141 -11.44 5.08 8.08
CA LEU A 141 -11.36 6.53 8.22
C LEU A 141 -12.74 7.14 8.47
N HIS A 142 -13.78 6.62 7.82
CA HIS A 142 -15.16 7.05 8.07
C HIS A 142 -15.60 6.74 9.50
N GLN A 143 -15.28 5.54 10.02
CA GLN A 143 -15.54 5.19 11.42
C GLN A 143 -14.73 6.06 12.39
N GLY A 144 -13.46 6.33 12.08
CA GLY A 144 -12.62 7.23 12.86
C GLY A 144 -13.17 8.66 12.92
N HIS A 145 -13.74 9.14 11.81
CA HIS A 145 -14.40 10.44 11.74
C HIS A 145 -15.69 10.47 12.58
N ALA A 146 -16.55 9.46 12.44
CA ALA A 146 -17.79 9.37 13.22
C ALA A 146 -17.52 9.33 14.74
N ARG A 147 -16.49 8.58 15.18
CA ARG A 147 -16.07 8.54 16.59
C ARG A 147 -15.54 9.89 17.08
N ALA A 148 -14.70 10.56 16.28
CA ALA A 148 -14.19 11.89 16.64
C ALA A 148 -15.32 12.92 16.80
N LYS A 149 -16.32 12.89 15.91
CA LYS A 149 -17.50 13.75 15.99
C LYS A 149 -18.38 13.44 17.22
N ALA A 150 -18.57 12.15 17.54
CA ALA A 150 -19.32 11.75 18.73
C ALA A 150 -18.65 12.23 20.03
N LEU A 151 -17.32 12.14 20.11
CA LEU A 151 -16.56 12.67 21.26
C LEU A 151 -16.69 14.19 21.38
N GLN A 152 -16.67 14.94 20.27
CA GLN A 152 -16.88 16.39 20.28
C GLN A 152 -18.29 16.77 20.78
N ASN A 153 -19.32 16.09 20.28
CA ASN A 153 -20.71 16.35 20.70
C ASN A 153 -20.89 16.04 22.20
N ASN A 154 -20.31 14.95 22.71
CA ASN A 154 -20.39 14.59 24.12
C ASN A 154 -19.63 15.58 25.03
N ALA A 155 -18.49 16.12 24.57
CA ALA A 155 -17.73 17.14 25.30
C ALA A 155 -18.49 18.48 25.39
N GLN A 156 -19.30 18.83 24.38
CA GLN A 156 -20.13 20.03 24.40
C GLN A 156 -21.33 19.89 25.36
N LEU A 157 -21.89 18.69 25.51
CA LEU A 157 -23.00 18.41 26.43
C LEU A 157 -22.60 18.41 27.92
N THR A 158 -21.30 18.31 28.23
CA THR A 158 -20.79 18.25 29.61
C THR A 158 -20.32 19.59 30.18
N ASN A 159 -20.41 20.69 29.40
CA ASN A 159 -20.32 22.06 29.91
C ASN A 159 -21.74 22.69 29.91
N PRO A 160 -22.60 22.39 30.90
CA PRO A 160 -23.79 23.20 31.09
C PRO A 160 -23.32 24.62 31.43
N SER A 161 -23.72 25.56 30.60
CA SER A 161 -23.56 26.99 30.80
C SER A 161 -23.90 27.33 32.26
N ILE A 162 -22.87 27.68 33.04
CA ILE A 162 -23.05 28.44 34.28
C ILE A 162 -23.55 29.80 33.83
N ASN A 163 -24.86 29.88 33.58
CA ASN A 163 -25.55 31.12 33.35
C ASN A 163 -25.67 31.78 34.72
N GLN A 164 -24.67 32.61 35.02
CA GLN A 164 -24.66 33.52 36.17
C GLN A 164 -25.92 34.38 36.10
N ASN A 165 -26.90 34.01 36.92
CA ASN A 165 -28.05 34.83 37.22
C ASN A 165 -27.57 35.91 38.21
N ASN A 166 -27.15 37.06 37.68
CA ASN A 166 -26.77 38.20 38.50
C ASN A 166 -28.02 38.88 39.04
N ASN A 167 -28.40 38.55 40.27
CA ASN A 167 -29.06 39.46 41.19
C ASN A 167 -28.67 39.12 42.62
N SER A 168 -28.50 40.18 43.43
CA SER A 168 -28.34 40.24 44.89
C SER A 168 -26.92 40.47 45.44
N GLU A 169 -26.72 41.75 45.76
CA GLU A 169 -26.26 42.31 47.06
C GLU A 169 -25.02 41.74 47.77
N ILE A 170 -24.01 42.62 47.83
CA ILE A 170 -23.21 43.02 48.99
C ILE A 170 -23.23 42.05 50.18
N THR A 171 -22.13 41.31 50.39
CA THR A 171 -21.53 41.13 51.72
C THR A 171 -20.05 40.80 51.56
N GLN A 172 -19.21 41.64 52.15
CA GLN A 172 -17.78 41.41 52.37
C GLN A 172 -17.62 40.27 53.38
N GLN A 173 -16.78 39.27 53.08
CA GLN A 173 -15.79 38.78 54.05
C GLN A 173 -14.76 37.84 53.41
N THR A 174 -13.52 38.25 53.63
CA THR A 174 -12.23 37.56 53.62
C THR A 174 -12.27 36.05 53.83
N GLN A 175 -11.75 35.29 52.86
CA GLN A 175 -10.82 34.18 53.11
C GLN A 175 -10.11 33.81 51.79
N GLN A 176 -8.81 34.13 51.74
CA GLN A 176 -7.89 33.68 50.71
C GLN A 176 -7.64 32.18 50.87
N GLU A 177 -8.42 31.36 50.19
CA GLU A 177 -8.00 30.02 49.83
C GLU A 177 -7.54 30.05 48.37
N LYS A 178 -6.26 29.74 48.17
CA LYS A 178 -5.56 29.74 46.90
C LYS A 178 -6.12 28.62 46.02
N SER A 179 -7.26 28.90 45.39
CA SER A 179 -7.89 28.04 44.40
C SER A 179 -6.99 28.00 43.17
N GLU A 180 -6.21 26.93 43.08
CA GLU A 180 -5.49 26.49 41.90
C GLU A 180 -6.51 26.32 40.77
N LYS A 181 -6.62 27.36 39.96
CA LYS A 181 -7.41 27.39 38.74
C LYS A 181 -6.83 26.33 37.81
N ILE A 182 -7.37 25.12 37.90
CA ILE A 182 -7.18 24.08 36.89
C ILE A 182 -7.86 24.63 35.62
N GLU A 183 -7.08 25.37 34.83
CA GLU A 183 -7.38 25.63 33.42
C GLU A 183 -7.46 24.27 32.74
N THR A 184 -8.67 23.76 32.63
CA THR A 184 -8.97 22.64 31.75
C THR A 184 -8.64 23.08 30.31
N PRO A 185 -7.92 22.25 29.55
CA PRO A 185 -7.24 22.66 28.34
C PRO A 185 -8.22 22.91 27.19
N TYR A 186 -8.60 24.18 26.98
CA TYR A 186 -9.34 24.62 25.79
C TYR A 186 -8.55 24.41 24.47
N ILE A 187 -7.24 24.15 24.58
CA ILE A 187 -6.31 23.88 23.47
C ILE A 187 -6.64 22.56 22.75
N GLU A 188 -7.26 21.58 23.43
CA GLU A 188 -7.54 20.25 22.87
C GLU A 188 -8.61 20.28 21.75
N SER A 189 -9.55 21.23 21.79
CA SER A 189 -10.65 21.32 20.81
C SER A 189 -10.19 21.71 19.40
N LYS A 190 -9.26 22.66 19.27
CA LYS A 190 -8.72 23.14 17.98
C LYS A 190 -7.76 22.14 17.33
N GLU A 191 -6.92 21.46 18.11
CA GLU A 191 -6.06 20.40 17.58
C GLU A 191 -6.90 19.21 17.07
N GLN A 192 -7.98 18.88 17.76
CA GLN A 192 -8.86 17.79 17.38
C GLN A 192 -9.63 18.09 16.09
N GLU A 193 -10.13 19.32 15.89
CA GLU A 193 -10.77 19.75 14.64
C GLU A 193 -9.79 19.73 13.45
N ASN A 194 -8.56 20.21 13.64
CA ASN A 194 -7.50 20.13 12.63
C ASN A 194 -7.18 18.66 12.26
N SER A 195 -7.17 17.75 13.24
CA SER A 195 -6.95 16.32 12.99
C SER A 195 -8.05 15.69 12.12
N VAL A 196 -9.31 16.14 12.26
CA VAL A 196 -10.46 15.64 11.50
C VAL A 196 -10.39 16.11 10.05
N ASN A 197 -10.05 17.39 9.84
CA ASN A 197 -9.89 17.95 8.49
C ASN A 197 -8.73 17.30 7.71
N ILE A 198 -7.61 16.99 8.38
CA ILE A 198 -6.47 16.28 7.79
C ILE A 198 -6.88 14.86 7.33
N LYS A 199 -7.64 14.12 8.16
CA LYS A 199 -8.13 12.77 7.83
C LYS A 199 -9.02 12.78 6.59
N LYS A 200 -9.92 13.76 6.46
CA LYS A 200 -10.82 13.89 5.30
C LYS A 200 -10.06 14.21 4.01
N GLN A 201 -9.08 15.10 4.08
CA GLN A 201 -8.23 15.42 2.92
C GLN A 201 -7.43 14.20 2.45
N VAL A 202 -6.83 13.46 3.37
CA VAL A 202 -6.03 12.27 3.01
C VAL A 202 -6.91 11.17 2.44
N LEU A 203 -8.12 11.01 2.98
CA LEU A 203 -9.08 10.05 2.44
C LEU A 203 -9.49 10.38 1.00
N LYS A 204 -9.82 11.65 0.72
CA LYS A 204 -10.16 12.11 -0.63
C LYS A 204 -8.99 11.89 -1.59
N LYS A 205 -7.76 12.16 -1.14
CA LYS A 205 -6.54 11.90 -1.93
C LYS A 205 -6.36 10.40 -2.20
N ALA A 206 -6.39 9.55 -1.17
CA ALA A 206 -6.22 8.10 -1.31
C ALA A 206 -7.24 7.48 -2.27
N TRP A 207 -8.49 7.95 -2.24
CA TRP A 207 -9.52 7.50 -3.17
C TRP A 207 -9.27 7.97 -4.60
N ALA A 208 -8.89 9.24 -4.79
CA ALA A 208 -8.51 9.76 -6.11
C ALA A 208 -7.34 8.96 -6.71
N ILE A 209 -6.33 8.64 -5.90
CA ILE A 209 -5.19 7.80 -6.30
C ILE A 209 -5.65 6.43 -6.79
N LEU A 210 -6.58 5.80 -6.07
CA LEU A 210 -7.10 4.47 -6.42
C LEU A 210 -7.84 4.51 -7.77
N ILE A 211 -8.62 5.56 -8.01
CA ILE A 211 -9.30 5.79 -9.29
C ILE A 211 -8.29 5.98 -10.42
N VAL A 212 -7.31 6.86 -10.24
CA VAL A 212 -6.31 7.13 -11.30
C VAL A 212 -5.50 5.87 -11.59
N ALA A 213 -5.08 5.11 -10.57
CA ALA A 213 -4.41 3.83 -10.76
C ALA A 213 -5.28 2.81 -11.52
N THR A 214 -6.58 2.78 -11.25
CA THR A 214 -7.54 1.92 -11.97
C THR A 214 -7.63 2.33 -13.44
N VAL A 215 -7.78 3.63 -13.72
CA VAL A 215 -7.85 4.16 -15.09
C VAL A 215 -6.55 3.87 -15.84
N CYS A 216 -5.39 4.03 -15.19
CA CYS A 216 -4.10 3.70 -15.76
C CYS A 216 -4.02 2.22 -16.17
N LEU A 217 -4.40 1.31 -15.27
CA LEU A 217 -4.41 -0.13 -15.57
C LEU A 217 -5.37 -0.49 -16.72
N VAL A 218 -6.51 0.19 -16.83
CA VAL A 218 -7.46 -0.01 -17.94
C VAL A 218 -6.87 0.50 -19.26
N ILE A 219 -6.24 1.68 -19.27
CA ILE A 219 -5.56 2.21 -20.47
C ILE A 219 -4.43 1.27 -20.90
N GLN A 220 -3.63 0.81 -19.94
CA GLN A 220 -2.54 -0.10 -20.19
C GLN A 220 -3.03 -1.46 -20.71
N PHE A 221 -4.17 -1.94 -20.21
CA PHE A 221 -4.82 -3.13 -20.71
C PHE A 221 -5.26 -2.99 -22.18
N ILE A 222 -5.83 -1.84 -22.55
CA ILE A 222 -6.11 -1.53 -23.96
C ILE A 222 -4.81 -1.54 -24.78
N GLY A 223 -3.73 -0.99 -24.21
CA GLY A 223 -2.37 -1.09 -24.73
C GLY A 223 -1.97 -2.54 -25.05
N PHE A 224 -2.13 -3.47 -24.09
CA PHE A 224 -1.73 -4.87 -24.25
C PHE A 224 -2.44 -5.58 -25.40
N PHE A 225 -3.66 -5.19 -25.77
CA PHE A 225 -4.32 -5.73 -26.97
C PHE A 225 -3.64 -5.32 -28.27
N PHE A 226 -2.94 -4.19 -28.31
CA PHE A 226 -2.19 -3.77 -29.50
C PHE A 226 -0.94 -4.63 -29.73
N ILE A 227 -0.45 -5.38 -28.74
CA ILE A 227 0.69 -6.30 -28.91
C ILE A 227 0.38 -7.41 -29.93
N PRO A 228 -0.65 -8.26 -29.75
CA PRO A 228 -0.99 -9.26 -30.77
C PRO A 228 -1.48 -8.62 -32.07
N LEU A 229 -2.20 -7.50 -32.00
CA LEU A 229 -2.66 -6.77 -33.20
C LEU A 229 -1.50 -6.18 -34.02
N SER A 230 -0.34 -5.94 -33.41
CA SER A 230 0.85 -5.44 -34.12
C SER A 230 1.38 -6.40 -35.19
N MET A 231 0.93 -7.66 -35.17
CA MET A 231 1.22 -8.61 -36.26
C MET A 231 0.47 -8.26 -37.55
N ILE A 232 -0.65 -7.55 -37.47
CA ILE A 232 -1.42 -7.05 -38.62
C ILE A 232 -0.82 -5.74 -39.11
N ASP A 233 -0.61 -4.78 -38.20
CA ASP A 233 -0.03 -3.48 -38.51
C ASP A 233 1.05 -3.10 -37.48
N LYS A 234 2.28 -2.89 -37.98
CA LYS A 234 3.44 -2.51 -37.17
C LYS A 234 3.24 -1.17 -36.46
N ASN A 235 2.43 -0.25 -36.99
CA ASN A 235 2.15 1.05 -36.38
C ASN A 235 1.39 0.92 -35.05
N LEU A 236 0.64 -0.16 -34.84
CA LEU A 236 -0.06 -0.40 -33.58
C LEU A 236 0.91 -0.62 -32.41
N MET A 237 2.14 -1.04 -32.69
CA MET A 237 3.18 -1.14 -31.67
C MET A 237 3.60 0.24 -31.15
N LEU A 238 3.58 1.28 -31.99
CA LEU A 238 3.81 2.66 -31.55
C LEU A 238 2.74 3.11 -30.56
N VAL A 239 1.48 2.81 -30.85
CA VAL A 239 0.34 3.13 -29.97
C VAL A 239 0.52 2.46 -28.61
N TYR A 240 0.93 1.19 -28.59
CA TYR A 240 1.27 0.49 -27.35
C TYR A 240 2.33 1.25 -26.54
N PHE A 241 3.49 1.56 -27.14
CA PHE A 241 4.57 2.25 -26.43
C PHE A 241 4.14 3.59 -25.86
N VAL A 242 3.41 4.40 -26.64
CA VAL A 242 2.89 5.70 -26.17
C VAL A 242 1.94 5.51 -24.98
N THR A 243 0.99 4.56 -25.08
CA THR A 243 0.05 4.30 -23.96
C THR A 243 0.77 3.77 -22.72
N TYR A 244 1.80 2.95 -22.91
CA TYR A 244 2.61 2.37 -21.85
C TYR A 244 3.44 3.44 -21.11
N ASP A 245 4.18 4.27 -21.86
CA ASP A 245 5.02 5.33 -21.30
C ASP A 245 4.18 6.38 -20.55
N VAL A 246 3.06 6.80 -21.14
CA VAL A 246 2.11 7.71 -20.46
C VAL A 246 1.62 7.10 -19.15
N THR A 247 1.32 5.80 -19.14
CA THR A 247 0.88 5.11 -17.94
C THR A 247 1.95 5.08 -16.85
N ILE A 248 3.20 4.76 -17.21
CA ILE A 248 4.34 4.80 -16.27
C ILE A 248 4.48 6.20 -15.67
N VAL A 249 4.51 7.23 -16.49
CA VAL A 249 4.69 8.61 -16.03
C VAL A 249 3.59 9.00 -15.04
N VAL A 250 2.34 8.62 -15.31
CA VAL A 250 1.22 8.88 -14.40
C VAL A 250 1.36 8.08 -13.09
N ILE A 251 1.69 6.79 -13.15
CA ILE A 251 1.88 5.95 -11.95
C ILE A 251 3.03 6.47 -11.08
N VAL A 252 4.16 6.85 -11.66
CA VAL A 252 5.30 7.42 -10.95
C VAL A 252 4.93 8.77 -10.32
N SER A 253 4.24 9.64 -11.07
CA SER A 253 3.77 10.93 -10.57
C SER A 253 2.80 10.77 -9.39
N LEU A 254 1.88 9.81 -9.48
CA LEU A 254 1.01 9.43 -8.37
C LEU A 254 1.82 8.97 -7.17
N PHE A 255 2.80 8.07 -7.36
CA PHE A 255 3.63 7.54 -6.29
C PHE A 255 4.35 8.64 -5.50
N ILE A 256 4.96 9.60 -6.22
CA ILE A 256 5.63 10.77 -5.62
C ILE A 256 4.61 11.61 -4.83
N GLY A 257 3.43 11.85 -5.42
CA GLY A 257 2.35 12.63 -4.78
C GLY A 257 1.75 11.95 -3.54
N ILE A 258 1.73 10.62 -3.49
CA ILE A 258 1.18 9.79 -2.41
C ILE A 258 2.08 9.77 -1.17
N HIS A 259 3.38 9.68 -1.39
CA HIS A 259 4.32 9.33 -0.33
C HIS A 259 4.36 10.38 0.80
N ARG A 260 4.23 11.67 0.44
CA ARG A 260 4.21 12.78 1.39
C ARG A 260 2.97 12.80 2.30
N PRO A 261 1.72 12.82 1.80
CA PRO A 261 0.52 12.86 2.64
C PRO A 261 0.35 11.61 3.51
N LEU A 262 0.71 10.42 3.02
CA LEU A 262 0.61 9.18 3.82
C LEU A 262 1.60 9.18 4.99
N LYS A 263 2.84 9.63 4.78
CA LYS A 263 3.82 9.77 5.87
C LYS A 263 3.35 10.75 6.94
N GLU A 264 2.70 11.85 6.53
CA GLU A 264 2.19 12.84 7.49
C GLU A 264 1.07 12.24 8.36
N VAL A 265 0.13 11.51 7.76
CA VAL A 265 -0.91 10.82 8.52
C VAL A 265 -0.34 9.78 9.48
N GLN A 266 0.61 8.98 9.02
CA GLN A 266 1.27 8.00 9.89
C GLN A 266 1.98 8.68 11.08
N ARG A 267 2.60 9.84 10.86
CA ARG A 267 3.23 10.63 11.91
C ARG A 267 2.22 11.16 12.93
N VAL A 268 1.10 11.72 12.48
CA VAL A 268 0.04 12.24 13.36
C VAL A 268 -0.55 11.13 14.23
N PHE A 269 -0.89 9.97 13.65
CA PHE A 269 -1.44 8.85 14.43
C PHE A 269 -0.43 8.25 15.42
N ARG A 270 0.85 8.18 15.05
CA ARG A 270 1.91 7.67 15.93
C ARG A 270 2.21 8.63 17.10
N ARG A 271 2.09 9.94 16.90
CA ARG A 271 2.27 10.93 17.98
C ARG A 271 1.14 10.82 19.02
N ASN A 272 -0.11 10.64 18.57
CA ASN A 272 -1.26 10.55 19.48
C ASN A 272 -1.26 9.25 20.32
N SER A 273 -0.76 8.13 19.77
CA SER A 273 -0.70 6.87 20.53
C SER A 273 0.36 6.89 21.64
N ILE A 274 1.45 7.63 21.46
CA ILE A 274 2.52 7.76 22.47
C ILE A 274 2.06 8.69 23.62
N SER A 275 1.41 9.81 23.28
CA SER A 275 0.94 10.78 24.28
C SER A 275 -0.10 10.18 25.24
N SER A 276 -0.95 9.26 24.76
CA SER A 276 -1.96 8.58 25.57
C SER A 276 -1.37 7.60 26.61
N ASN A 277 -0.14 7.11 26.42
CA ASN A 277 0.49 6.14 27.34
C ASN A 277 1.41 6.80 28.38
N GLY A 278 1.79 8.07 28.18
CA GLY A 278 2.72 8.79 29.07
C GLY A 278 2.09 9.26 30.38
N THR A 279 0.78 9.52 30.41
CA THR A 279 0.13 10.18 31.55
C THR A 279 -0.29 9.22 32.68
N SER A 280 -0.26 7.91 32.43
CA SER A 280 -0.80 6.89 33.36
C SER A 280 0.25 6.23 34.28
N SER A 281 1.55 6.53 34.12
CA SER A 281 2.62 5.81 34.84
C SER A 281 3.30 6.58 35.98
N THR A 282 3.05 7.88 36.15
CA THR A 282 3.73 8.68 37.20
C THR A 282 3.05 8.63 38.58
N LYS A 283 1.81 8.12 38.71
CA LYS A 283 1.08 8.12 40.00
C LYS A 283 1.16 6.83 40.83
N ARG A 284 1.92 5.81 40.43
CA ARG A 284 1.93 4.49 41.11
C ARG A 284 3.28 4.05 41.68
N LYS A 285 4.16 5.00 42.04
CA LYS A 285 5.49 4.71 42.62
C LYS A 285 5.80 5.41 43.94
N GLN A 286 4.77 5.81 44.72
CA GLN A 286 4.98 6.43 46.03
C GLN A 286 4.17 5.82 47.19
N THR A 287 3.50 4.68 46.99
CA THR A 287 2.80 3.92 48.03
C THR A 287 3.19 2.44 47.93
N ASN A 288 4.42 2.13 48.33
CA ASN A 288 4.82 0.83 48.91
C ASN A 288 6.34 0.85 49.15
N LYS A 289 6.74 1.52 50.24
CA LYS A 289 8.05 1.33 50.84
C LYS A 289 7.95 1.38 52.36
N ILE A 290 6.95 0.70 52.93
CA ILE A 290 6.84 0.41 54.37
C ILE A 290 6.25 -1.00 54.50
N GLY A 291 7.06 -1.95 54.96
CA GLY A 291 6.69 -3.36 55.22
C GLY A 291 6.75 -4.23 53.95
N ALA A 292 7.37 -5.41 53.90
CA ALA A 292 7.83 -6.30 54.95
C ALA A 292 9.10 -7.02 54.48
N LYS A 293 10.00 -7.19 55.44
CA LYS A 293 11.20 -8.01 55.40
C LYS A 293 10.87 -9.24 56.26
N VAL A 294 10.53 -10.36 55.65
CA VAL A 294 10.46 -11.72 56.24
C VAL A 294 10.65 -12.66 55.03
N ASP A 295 11.86 -13.18 54.83
CA ASP A 295 12.26 -14.57 55.14
C ASP A 295 11.21 -15.59 54.69
N GLU A 296 11.55 -16.41 53.69
CA GLU A 296 11.66 -17.86 53.89
C GLU A 296 12.22 -18.54 52.64
N SER A 297 13.37 -19.17 52.82
CA SER A 297 13.98 -20.16 51.93
C SER A 297 13.06 -21.37 51.81
N GLN A 298 12.88 -21.91 50.60
CA GLN A 298 12.82 -23.37 50.45
C GLN A 298 13.15 -23.84 49.04
N GLU A 299 14.05 -24.82 49.06
CA GLU A 299 14.59 -25.63 47.99
C GLU A 299 13.50 -26.41 47.23
N LEU A 300 13.87 -26.96 46.07
CA LEU A 300 14.00 -28.41 45.84
C LEU A 300 13.49 -28.85 44.45
N HIS A 301 14.39 -29.52 43.71
CA HIS A 301 14.23 -30.56 42.66
C HIS A 301 12.95 -30.56 41.79
N THR A 302 13.00 -30.79 40.46
CA THR A 302 13.66 -31.91 39.78
C THR A 302 13.59 -31.72 38.24
N ALA A 303 14.43 -32.49 37.56
CA ALA A 303 14.82 -32.47 36.15
C ALA A 303 13.78 -33.10 35.17
N PRO A 304 14.09 -33.26 33.86
CA PRO A 304 13.14 -33.27 32.74
C PRO A 304 12.62 -34.67 32.34
N SER A 305 11.50 -34.69 31.62
CA SER A 305 10.99 -35.87 30.92
C SER A 305 11.24 -35.78 29.42
N ASN A 306 12.02 -36.74 28.95
CA ASN A 306 12.33 -37.12 27.58
C ASN A 306 11.09 -37.75 26.92
N ILE A 307 10.73 -37.37 25.69
CA ILE A 307 9.88 -38.20 24.83
C ILE A 307 10.56 -38.37 23.46
N GLN A 308 11.04 -39.60 23.30
CA GLN A 308 11.42 -40.34 22.08
C GLN A 308 10.35 -40.24 20.98
N GLU A 309 10.71 -40.06 19.70
CA GLU A 309 11.26 -41.06 18.77
C GLU A 309 10.18 -41.95 18.12
N ASN A 310 10.34 -42.14 16.81
CA ASN A 310 9.66 -43.06 15.88
C ASN A 310 8.27 -42.69 15.34
N THR A 311 8.18 -42.49 14.02
CA THR A 311 7.76 -43.59 13.12
C THR A 311 7.99 -43.27 11.63
N VAL A 312 8.62 -44.26 10.97
CA VAL A 312 8.50 -44.77 9.57
C VAL A 312 8.65 -43.81 8.38
#